data_AF-A0A3A9XQ46-F1
#
_entry.id   AF-A0A3A9XQ46-F1
#
_cell.length_a   1.000
_cell.length_b   1.000
_cell.length_c   1.000
_cell.angle_alpha   90.00
_cell.angle_beta   90.00
_cell.angle_gamma   90.00
#
_symmetry.space_group_name_H-M   'P 1'
#
loop_
_entity.id
_entity.type
_entity.pdbx_description
1 polymer ?
#
loop_
_entity_poly.entity_id
_entity_poly.type
_entity_poly.pdbx_seq_one_letter_code
_entity_poly.pdbx_strand_id
1 'polypeptide(L)'
;MPHARFFFDAGSAGVLWPSEPPDQEAYGYPARLAALPISATLRDELARLAEWYDASLNWDYPPDPGPWRESECRTFNAAVRRAVDRLRIELGDQWFVDDGFEEVHEDPDLDRYLADPAGFRR
;
A
#
# COMPACT_ATOMS: atom_id res chain seq x y z
N MET A 1 -11.97 -12.18 17.02
CA MET A 1 -10.75 -12.24 16.18
C MET A 1 -10.83 -11.05 15.25
N PRO A 2 -9.89 -10.10 15.32
CA PRO A 2 -9.91 -8.93 14.46
C PRO A 2 -9.84 -9.33 12.98
N HIS A 3 -10.64 -8.64 12.18
CA HIS A 3 -10.59 -8.73 10.72
C HIS A 3 -10.06 -7.41 10.19
N ALA A 4 -9.06 -7.47 9.31
CA ALA A 4 -8.58 -6.31 8.59
C ALA A 4 -8.27 -6.65 7.13
N ARG A 5 -8.44 -5.65 6.26
CA ARG A 5 -8.04 -5.73 4.85
C ARG A 5 -6.68 -5.07 4.66
N PHE A 6 -5.77 -5.74 3.97
CA PHE A 6 -4.49 -5.17 3.58
C PHE A 6 -4.63 -4.49 2.21
N PHE A 7 -4.45 -3.18 2.14
CA PHE A 7 -4.37 -2.41 0.90
C PHE A 7 -3.81 -1.01 1.19
N PHE A 8 -3.41 -0.31 0.14
CA PHE A 8 -2.90 1.06 0.24
C PHE A 8 -4.00 2.08 -0.07
N ASP A 9 -4.05 3.15 0.73
CA ASP A 9 -4.77 4.37 0.42
C ASP A 9 -3.76 5.52 0.38
N ALA A 10 -3.79 6.29 -0.70
CA ALA A 10 -2.79 7.31 -1.01
C ALA A 10 -2.72 8.38 0.09
N GLY A 11 -1.53 8.64 0.63
CA GLY A 11 -1.30 9.65 1.67
C GLY A 11 -1.82 9.24 3.06
N SER A 12 -2.35 8.03 3.23
CA SER A 12 -2.83 7.55 4.53
C SER A 12 -1.71 7.09 5.48
N ALA A 13 -0.51 6.86 4.95
CA ALA A 13 0.65 6.29 5.65
C ALA A 13 0.40 4.92 6.32
N GLY A 14 -0.67 4.21 5.94
CA GLY A 14 -1.05 2.92 6.51
C GLY A 14 -1.40 1.88 5.45
N VAL A 15 -1.38 0.60 5.84
CA VAL A 15 -1.52 -0.54 4.92
C VAL A 15 -2.51 -1.60 5.38
N LEU A 16 -3.07 -1.46 6.59
CA LEU A 16 -3.95 -2.46 7.20
C LEU A 16 -5.18 -1.77 7.80
N TRP A 17 -6.36 -2.20 7.40
CA TRP A 17 -7.62 -1.51 7.66
C TRP A 17 -8.59 -2.40 8.43
N PRO A 18 -8.73 -2.21 9.75
CA PRO A 18 -9.67 -2.98 10.55
C PRO A 18 -11.11 -2.81 10.07
N SER A 19 -11.84 -3.91 9.93
CA SER A 19 -13.18 -3.93 9.34
C SER A 19 -14.28 -3.53 10.32
N GLU A 20 -14.09 -3.78 11.61
CA GLU A 20 -15.13 -3.60 12.64
C GLU A 20 -14.80 -2.43 13.59
N PRO A 21 -15.80 -1.63 14.02
CA PRO A 21 -15.56 -0.47 14.89
C PRO A 21 -14.76 -0.74 16.18
N PRO A 22 -14.96 -1.86 16.91
CA PRO A 22 -14.12 -2.15 18.08
C PRO A 22 -12.63 -2.32 17.75
N ASP A 23 -12.31 -2.91 16.60
CA ASP A 23 -10.92 -3.07 16.15
C ASP A 23 -10.34 -1.75 15.65
N GLN A 24 -11.17 -0.90 15.01
CA GLN A 24 -10.78 0.45 14.61
C GLN A 24 -10.46 1.34 15.82
N GLU A 25 -11.22 1.23 16.92
CA GLU A 25 -10.94 1.95 18.15
C GLU A 25 -9.64 1.45 18.81
N ALA A 26 -9.45 0.12 18.87
CA ALA A 26 -8.26 -0.48 19.47
C ALA A 26 -6.97 -0.15 18.70
N TYR A 27 -7.00 -0.32 17.37
CA TYR A 27 -5.80 -0.28 16.54
C TYR A 27 -5.68 1.01 15.71
N GLY A 28 -6.76 1.71 15.39
CA GLY A 28 -6.81 2.85 14.48
C GLY A 28 -7.41 2.50 13.11
N TYR A 29 -7.59 3.51 12.26
CA TYR A 29 -8.10 3.36 10.89
C TYR A 29 -7.39 4.36 9.94
N PRO A 30 -6.28 3.96 9.26
CA PRO A 30 -5.68 2.62 9.25
C PRO A 30 -5.07 2.22 10.61
N ALA A 31 -4.86 0.92 10.80
CA ALA A 31 -4.25 0.38 12.01
C ALA A 31 -2.85 1.00 12.23
N ARG A 32 -2.63 1.54 13.42
CA ARG A 32 -1.34 2.04 13.88
C ARG A 32 -0.38 0.86 13.96
N LEU A 33 0.64 0.81 13.10
CA LEU A 33 1.61 -0.29 13.06
C LEU A 33 2.27 -0.56 14.42
N ALA A 34 2.49 0.48 15.23
CA ALA A 34 3.05 0.36 16.59
C ALA A 34 2.13 -0.37 17.59
N ALA A 35 0.83 -0.48 17.31
CA ALA A 35 -0.14 -1.20 18.13
C ALA A 35 -0.28 -2.68 17.71
N LEU A 36 0.28 -3.07 16.56
CA LEU A 36 0.22 -4.45 16.09
C LEU A 36 1.28 -5.31 16.80
N PRO A 37 0.96 -6.57 17.14
CA PRO A 37 1.88 -7.50 17.80
C PRO A 37 2.89 -8.10 16.80
N ILE A 38 3.56 -7.26 16.01
CA ILE A 38 4.55 -7.67 14.99
C ILE A 38 5.94 -7.11 15.31
N SER A 39 6.96 -7.71 14.71
CA SER A 39 8.36 -7.31 14.84
C SER A 39 8.59 -5.87 14.38
N ALA A 40 9.57 -5.19 14.99
CA ALA A 40 9.96 -3.83 14.57
C ALA A 40 10.41 -3.81 13.10
N THR A 41 11.12 -4.84 12.65
CA THR A 41 11.55 -4.96 11.25
C THR A 41 10.37 -5.01 10.29
N LEU A 42 9.32 -5.76 10.59
CA LEU A 42 8.12 -5.78 9.74
C LEU A 42 7.39 -4.44 9.79
N ARG A 43 7.30 -3.78 10.95
CA ARG A 43 6.71 -2.42 11.04
C ARG A 43 7.42 -1.43 10.13
N ASP A 44 8.75 -1.40 10.17
CA ASP A 44 9.55 -0.50 9.33
C ASP A 44 9.39 -0.84 7.84
N GLU A 45 9.28 -2.13 7.51
CA GLU A 45 9.02 -2.60 6.14
C GLU A 45 7.65 -2.13 5.64
N LEU A 46 6.59 -2.28 6.44
CA LEU A 46 5.24 -1.85 6.09
C LEU A 46 5.14 -0.31 5.95
N ALA A 47 5.81 0.43 6.84
CA ALA A 47 5.88 1.90 6.74
C ALA A 47 6.58 2.33 5.45
N ARG A 48 7.73 1.71 5.11
CA ARG A 48 8.43 1.98 3.85
C ARG A 48 7.60 1.61 2.63
N LEU A 49 6.81 0.53 2.68
CA LEU A 49 5.91 0.17 1.58
C LEU A 49 4.81 1.22 1.39
N ALA A 50 4.26 1.80 2.46
CA ALA A 50 3.28 2.88 2.35
C ALA A 50 3.89 4.13 1.70
N GLU A 51 5.07 4.55 2.16
CA GLU A 51 5.81 5.68 1.56
C GLU A 51 6.19 5.40 0.10
N TRP A 52 6.58 4.17 -0.21
CA TRP A 52 6.90 3.77 -1.58
C TRP A 52 5.65 3.82 -2.45
N TYR A 53 4.51 3.28 -2.00
CA TYR A 53 3.24 3.37 -2.72
C TYR A 53 2.84 4.81 -3.03
N ASP A 54 3.01 5.74 -2.09
CA ASP A 54 2.72 7.16 -2.34
C ASP A 54 3.57 7.70 -3.49
N ALA A 55 4.82 7.27 -3.64
CA ALA A 55 5.68 7.66 -4.78
C ALA A 55 5.24 7.08 -6.14
N SER A 56 4.26 6.16 -6.17
CA SER A 56 3.67 5.66 -7.41
C SER A 56 2.72 6.66 -8.09
N LEU A 57 2.29 7.69 -7.36
CA LEU A 57 1.30 8.65 -7.83
C LEU A 57 1.92 9.95 -8.33
N ASN A 58 1.24 10.57 -9.29
CA ASN A 58 1.51 11.94 -9.69
C ASN A 58 0.85 12.91 -8.70
N TRP A 59 1.58 13.38 -7.70
CA TRP A 59 1.01 14.26 -6.68
C TRP A 59 0.69 15.67 -7.18
N ASP A 60 1.26 16.11 -8.30
CA ASP A 60 0.91 17.39 -8.92
C ASP A 60 -0.51 17.33 -9.50
N TYR A 61 -0.87 16.19 -10.10
CA TYR A 61 -2.22 15.90 -10.56
C TYR A 61 -2.49 14.38 -10.59
N PRO A 62 -3.12 13.80 -9.54
CA PRO A 62 -3.29 12.34 -9.41
C PRO A 62 -4.00 11.62 -10.56
N PRO A 63 -4.92 12.27 -11.31
CA PRO A 63 -5.50 11.65 -12.49
C PRO A 63 -4.52 11.45 -13.67
N ASP A 64 -3.35 12.10 -13.68
CA ASP A 64 -2.33 11.89 -14.70
C ASP A 64 -1.46 10.66 -14.38
N PRO A 65 -0.76 10.10 -15.40
CA PRO A 65 0.14 8.97 -15.22
C PRO A 65 1.12 9.14 -14.06
N GLY A 66 1.17 8.11 -13.20
CA GLY A 66 2.16 7.99 -12.14
C GLY A 66 3.58 7.77 -12.71
N PRO A 67 4.65 8.15 -11.99
CA PRO A 67 6.01 8.16 -12.53
C PRO A 67 6.64 6.77 -12.69
N TRP A 68 5.99 5.71 -12.19
CA TRP A 68 6.57 4.38 -12.15
C TRP A 68 6.59 3.70 -13.50
N ARG A 69 7.79 3.21 -13.85
CA ARG A 69 7.97 2.25 -14.93
C ARG A 69 7.64 0.85 -14.46
N GLU A 70 7.32 -0.03 -15.39
CA GLU A 70 6.83 -1.37 -15.11
C GLU A 70 7.85 -2.19 -14.29
N SER A 71 9.15 -1.91 -14.43
CA SER A 71 10.20 -2.52 -13.59
C SER A 71 10.07 -2.17 -12.10
N GLU A 72 9.70 -0.92 -11.79
CA GLU A 72 9.47 -0.45 -10.42
C GLU A 72 8.20 -1.08 -9.87
N CYS A 73 7.12 -1.05 -10.65
CA CYS A 73 5.84 -1.70 -10.32
C CYS A 73 6.03 -3.17 -9.93
N ARG A 74 6.75 -3.95 -10.75
CA ARG A 74 7.05 -5.37 -10.44
C ARG A 74 7.86 -5.54 -9.16
N THR A 75 8.83 -4.66 -8.92
CA THR A 75 9.67 -4.72 -7.71
C THR A 75 8.84 -4.45 -6.46
N PHE A 76 7.99 -3.42 -6.52
CA PHE A 76 7.04 -3.08 -5.47
C PHE A 76 6.04 -4.21 -5.21
N ASN A 77 5.35 -4.70 -6.25
CA ASN A 77 4.37 -5.79 -6.13
C ASN A 77 4.98 -7.02 -5.45
N ALA A 78 6.19 -7.42 -5.85
CA ALA A 78 6.89 -8.54 -5.23
C ALA A 78 7.25 -8.28 -3.76
N ALA A 79 7.57 -7.04 -3.39
CA ALA A 79 7.82 -6.66 -2.00
C ALA A 79 6.54 -6.70 -1.16
N VAL A 80 5.42 -6.20 -1.69
CA VAL A 80 4.12 -6.24 -1.00
C VAL A 80 3.68 -7.67 -0.72
N ARG A 81 3.75 -8.58 -1.72
CA ARG A 81 3.37 -9.98 -1.53
C ARG A 81 4.16 -10.65 -0.40
N ARG A 82 5.48 -10.44 -0.35
CA ARG A 82 6.34 -10.94 0.74
C ARG A 82 5.94 -10.36 2.10
N ALA A 83 5.63 -9.07 2.16
CA ALA A 83 5.23 -8.40 3.39
C ALA A 83 3.86 -8.88 3.90
N VAL A 84 2.89 -9.13 3.02
CA VAL A 84 1.58 -9.70 3.37
C VAL A 84 1.72 -11.11 3.95
N ASP A 85 2.53 -11.96 3.31
CA ASP A 85 2.79 -13.31 3.82
C ASP A 85 3.44 -13.26 5.21
N ARG A 86 4.44 -12.39 5.39
CA ARG A 86 5.11 -12.20 6.67
C ARG A 86 4.18 -11.62 7.73
N LEU A 87 3.31 -10.69 7.38
CA LEU A 87 2.30 -10.12 8.28
C LEU A 87 1.34 -11.19 8.79
N ARG A 88 0.85 -12.06 7.89
CA ARG A 88 -0.01 -13.19 8.28
C ARG A 88 0.70 -14.15 9.23
N ILE A 89 1.98 -14.45 8.97
CA ILE A 89 2.78 -15.31 9.85
C ILE A 89 2.97 -14.68 11.24
N GLU A 90 3.33 -13.38 11.30
CA GLU A 90 3.61 -12.72 12.58
C GLU A 90 2.35 -12.45 13.41
N LEU A 91 1.20 -12.15 12.78
CA LEU A 91 -0.08 -12.02 13.47
C LEU A 91 -0.68 -13.38 13.86
N GLY A 92 -0.38 -14.43 13.09
CA GLY A 92 -0.89 -15.79 13.29
C GLY A 92 -2.41 -15.88 13.27
N ASP A 93 -2.94 -16.96 13.85
CA ASP A 93 -4.39 -17.24 13.89
C ASP A 93 -5.19 -16.27 14.79
N GLN A 94 -4.53 -15.28 15.40
CA GLN A 94 -5.20 -14.25 16.20
C GLN A 94 -5.84 -13.16 15.34
N TRP A 95 -5.49 -13.11 14.05
CA TRP A 95 -6.03 -12.15 13.09
C TRP A 95 -6.48 -12.86 11.82
N PHE A 96 -7.51 -12.29 11.18
CA PHE A 96 -7.83 -12.59 9.81
C PHE A 96 -7.46 -11.39 8.93
N VAL A 97 -6.51 -11.60 8.00
CA VAL A 97 -6.02 -10.57 7.09
C VAL A 97 -6.45 -10.91 5.66
N ASP A 98 -7.43 -10.16 5.17
CA ASP A 98 -7.86 -10.19 3.77
C ASP A 98 -6.83 -9.48 2.89
N ASP A 99 -6.42 -10.09 1.78
CA ASP A 99 -5.49 -9.47 0.83
C ASP A 99 -6.31 -8.66 -0.17
N GLY A 100 -6.41 -7.36 0.10
CA GLY A 100 -7.05 -6.39 -0.77
C GLY A 100 -6.08 -5.68 -1.71
N PHE A 101 -4.80 -6.08 -1.76
CA PHE A 101 -3.80 -5.41 -2.58
C PHE A 101 -4.02 -5.71 -4.07
N GLU A 102 -4.26 -4.64 -4.82
CA GLU A 102 -4.26 -4.66 -6.27
C GLU A 102 -2.86 -4.28 -6.78
N GLU A 103 -2.33 -5.09 -7.69
CA GLU A 103 -1.01 -4.84 -8.25
C GLU A 103 -0.99 -3.56 -9.07
N VAL A 104 0.04 -2.76 -8.85
CA VAL A 104 0.27 -1.55 -9.64
C VAL A 104 1.00 -1.91 -10.92
N HIS A 105 0.73 -1.16 -11.98
CA HIS A 105 1.33 -1.32 -13.29
C HIS A 105 1.72 0.05 -13.83
N GLU A 106 2.71 0.05 -14.74
CA GLU A 106 3.01 1.27 -15.49
C GLU A 106 1.75 1.77 -16.19
N ASP A 107 1.51 3.08 -16.07
CA ASP A 107 0.40 3.70 -16.76
C ASP A 107 0.64 3.59 -18.28
N PRO A 108 -0.31 3.04 -19.06
CA PRO A 108 -0.13 2.87 -20.50
C PRO A 108 0.10 4.20 -21.24
N ASP A 109 -0.30 5.32 -20.63
CA ASP A 109 -0.12 6.65 -21.17
C ASP A 109 1.17 7.35 -20.69
N LEU A 110 2.01 6.71 -19.88
CA LEU A 110 3.17 7.36 -19.27
C LEU A 110 4.15 7.94 -20.30
N ASP A 111 4.43 7.22 -21.38
CA ASP A 111 5.29 7.75 -22.46
C ASP A 111 4.66 8.96 -23.16
N ARG A 112 3.34 8.95 -23.35
CA ARG A 112 2.59 10.08 -23.93
C ARG A 112 2.63 11.29 -23.00
N TYR A 113 2.46 11.07 -21.70
CA TYR A 113 2.57 12.09 -20.66
C TYR A 113 3.97 12.69 -20.60
N LEU A 114 5.03 11.86 -20.54
CA LEU A 114 6.41 12.35 -20.41
C LEU A 114 6.91 13.09 -21.66
N ALA A 115 6.34 12.82 -22.84
CA ALA A 115 6.69 13.53 -24.07
C ALA A 115 6.16 14.99 -24.09
N ASP A 116 4.98 15.25 -23.51
CA ASP A 116 4.40 16.59 -23.39
C ASP A 116 3.44 16.67 -22.18
N PRO A 117 3.96 16.87 -20.96
CA PRO A 117 3.12 16.92 -19.76
C PRO A 117 2.11 18.08 -19.77
N ALA A 118 2.50 19.23 -20.36
CA ALA A 118 1.65 20.42 -20.39
C ALA A 118 0.47 20.29 -21.38
N GLY A 119 0.67 19.53 -22.45
CA GLY A 119 -0.37 19.22 -23.45
C GLY A 119 -1.14 17.93 -23.19
N PHE A 120 -0.75 17.13 -22.20
CA PHE A 120 -1.35 15.82 -21.95
C PHE A 120 -2.85 15.92 -21.61
N ARG A 121 -3.63 14.99 -22.18
CA ARG A 121 -5.06 14.80 -21.89
C ARG A 121 -5.39 13.32 -21.95
N ARG A 122 -6.01 12.84 -20.88
CA ARG A 122 -6.47 11.47 -20.75
C ARG A 122 -7.72 11.21 -21.60
#